data_AF-A0A1V5VYU7-F1
#
_entry.id   AF-A0A1V5VYU7-F1
#
_cell.length_a   1.000
_cell.length_b   1.000
_cell.length_c   1.000
_cell.angle_alpha   90.00
_cell.angle_beta   90.00
_cell.angle_gamma   90.00
#
_symmetry.space_group_name_H-M   'P 1'
#
loop_
_entity.id
_entity.type
_entity.pdbx_description
1 polymer ?
#
loop_
_entity_poly.entity_id
_entity_poly.type
_entity_poly.pdbx_seq_one_letter_code
_entity_poly.pdbx_strand_id
1 'polypeptide(L)'
;MLATILKSSRATETTLAIIETFTKIRELQRNVQTLSQTHDEQTKKDVMQKAGTIINQIFDTDMNYNESETTIEINFAVLKLKHTIKGKK
;
A
#
# COMPACT_ATOMS: atom_id res chain seq x y z
N MET A 1 -18.87 8.27 13.48
CA MET A 1 -19.87 8.76 12.50
C MET A 1 -20.04 7.89 11.25
N LEU A 2 -19.28 6.80 11.05
CA LEU A 2 -19.43 5.90 9.87
C LEU A 2 -20.72 5.06 9.90
N ALA A 3 -21.17 4.65 11.09
CA ALA A 3 -22.35 3.80 11.30
C ALA A 3 -23.68 4.42 10.80
N THR A 4 -23.71 5.74 10.57
CA THR A 4 -24.93 6.47 10.19
C THR A 4 -25.16 6.54 8.66
N ILE A 5 -24.14 6.26 7.83
CA ILE A 5 -24.23 6.43 6.36
C ILE A 5 -24.34 5.08 5.63
N LEU A 6 -23.80 4.00 6.19
CA LEU A 6 -23.68 2.71 5.51
C LEU A 6 -24.85 1.80 5.91
N LYS A 7 -25.79 1.59 4.98
CA LYS A 7 -27.02 0.83 5.25
C LYS A 7 -26.95 -0.66 4.92
N SER A 8 -25.92 -1.12 4.19
CA SER A 8 -25.76 -2.53 3.81
C SER A 8 -24.41 -3.09 4.26
N SER A 9 -24.33 -4.41 4.49
CA SER A 9 -23.10 -5.12 4.86
C SER A 9 -21.96 -4.83 3.90
N ARG A 10 -22.23 -4.93 2.59
CA ARG A 10 -21.27 -4.60 1.52
C ARG A 10 -20.73 -3.17 1.63
N ALA A 11 -21.58 -2.19 1.95
CA ALA A 11 -21.15 -0.80 2.09
C ALA A 11 -20.22 -0.61 3.30
N THR A 12 -20.51 -1.30 4.41
CA THR A 12 -19.66 -1.33 5.61
C THR A 12 -18.31 -1.95 5.33
N GLU A 13 -18.27 -3.15 4.75
CA GLU A 13 -17.03 -3.87 4.39
C GLU A 13 -16.17 -3.06 3.42
N THR A 14 -16.80 -2.50 2.37
CA THR A 14 -16.09 -1.65 1.39
C THR A 14 -15.48 -0.43 2.06
N THR A 15 -16.20 0.20 2.99
CA THR A 15 -15.70 1.39 3.68
C THR A 15 -14.55 1.05 4.63
N LEU A 16 -14.63 -0.07 5.35
CA LEU A 16 -13.53 -0.56 6.17
C LEU A 16 -12.30 -0.85 5.31
N ALA A 17 -12.46 -1.53 4.17
CA ALA A 17 -11.38 -1.78 3.24
C ALA A 17 -10.73 -0.48 2.71
N ILE A 18 -11.55 0.54 2.39
CA ILE A 18 -11.05 1.87 2.00
C ILE A 18 -10.25 2.52 3.15
N ILE A 19 -10.76 2.49 4.37
CA ILE A 19 -10.10 3.09 5.54
C ILE A 19 -8.78 2.39 5.84
N GLU A 20 -8.75 1.06 5.82
CA GLU A 20 -7.54 0.27 6.02
C GLU A 20 -6.50 0.57 4.95
N THR A 21 -6.92 0.61 3.68
CA THR A 21 -6.05 0.95 2.55
C THR A 21 -5.48 2.37 2.71
N PHE A 22 -6.32 3.34 3.07
CA PHE A 22 -5.90 4.72 3.30
C PHE A 22 -4.91 4.83 4.47
N THR A 23 -5.13 4.06 5.54
CA THR A 23 -4.23 4.01 6.69
C THR A 23 -2.86 3.47 6.31
N LYS A 24 -2.81 2.38 5.53
CA LYS A 24 -1.56 1.82 4.98
C LYS A 24 -0.83 2.83 4.08
N ILE A 25 -1.54 3.54 3.20
CA ILE A 25 -0.95 4.59 2.35
C ILE A 25 -0.35 5.72 3.19
N ARG A 26 -1.04 6.15 4.26
CA ARG A 26 -0.53 7.16 5.19
C ARG A 26 0.70 6.68 5.95
N GLU A 27 0.76 5.42 6.34
CA GLU A 27 1.95 4.82 6.96
C GLU A 27 3.12 4.76 5.98
N LEU A 28 2.89 4.36 4.73
CA LEU A 28 3.90 4.39 3.68
C LEU A 28 4.47 5.80 3.48
N GLN A 29 3.60 6.82 3.45
CA GLN A 29 4.02 8.23 3.36
C GLN A 29 4.97 8.62 4.50
N ARG A 30 4.66 8.20 5.74
CA ARG A 30 5.51 8.46 6.91
C ARG A 30 6.85 7.74 6.80
N ASN A 31 6.86 6.49 6.36
CA ASN A 31 8.10 5.71 6.18
C ASN A 31 9.01 6.35 5.13
N VAL A 32 8.45 6.86 4.02
CA VAL A 32 9.21 7.60 3.00
C VAL A 32 9.83 8.88 3.58
N GLN A 33 9.09 9.63 4.40
CA GLN A 33 9.61 10.81 5.08
C GLN A 33 10.75 10.46 6.04
N THR A 34 10.57 9.43 6.87
CA THR A 34 11.61 8.93 7.78
C THR A 34 12.86 8.51 7.01
N LEU A 35 12.70 7.82 5.88
CA LEU A 35 13.82 7.39 5.03
C LEU A 35 14.61 8.58 4.46
N SER A 36 13.92 9.69 4.15
CA SER A 36 14.56 10.92 3.67
C SER A 36 15.31 11.69 4.75
N GLN A 37 15.02 11.48 6.03
CA GLN A 37 15.57 12.24 7.15
C GLN A 37 16.57 11.43 8.00
N THR A 38 16.53 10.11 7.88
CA THR A 38 17.38 9.19 8.66
C THR A 38 18.76 9.10 8.04
N HIS A 39 19.81 9.23 8.85
CA HIS A 39 21.21 9.01 8.43
C HIS A 39 21.77 7.67 8.90
N ASP A 40 21.09 6.98 9.82
CA ASP A 40 21.46 5.64 10.28
C ASP A 40 21.07 4.55 9.28
N GLU A 41 22.04 3.78 8.83
CA GLU A 41 21.85 2.76 7.79
C GLU A 41 20.99 1.58 8.26
N GLN A 42 21.07 1.21 9.53
CA GLN A 42 20.24 0.14 10.08
C GLN A 42 18.76 0.54 10.09
N THR A 43 18.47 1.74 10.59
CA THR A 43 17.11 2.31 10.60
C THR A 43 16.57 2.50 9.18
N LYS A 44 17.40 2.94 8.22
CA LYS A 44 17.00 3.00 6.80
C LYS A 44 16.57 1.64 6.26
N LYS A 45 17.35 0.59 6.54
CA LYS A 45 17.04 -0.77 6.08
C LYS A 45 15.72 -1.28 6.66
N ASP A 46 15.50 -1.07 7.96
CA ASP A 46 14.29 -1.50 8.65
C ASP A 46 13.04 -0.75 8.13
N VAL A 47 13.16 0.57 7.92
CA VAL A 47 12.09 1.39 7.34
C VAL A 47 11.79 0.98 5.89
N MET A 48 12.81 0.67 5.10
CA MET A 48 12.65 0.19 3.73
C MET A 48 11.94 -1.16 3.68
N GLN A 49 12.29 -2.09 4.57
CA GLN A 49 11.60 -3.37 4.68
C GLN A 49 10.11 -3.19 5.03
N LYS A 50 9.81 -2.34 6.02
CA LYS A 50 8.42 -2.01 6.39
C LYS A 50 7.65 -1.38 5.24
N ALA A 51 8.25 -0.44 4.51
CA ALA A 51 7.64 0.18 3.34
C ALA A 51 7.30 -0.86 2.24
N GLY A 52 8.20 -1.82 1.99
CA GLY A 52 7.96 -2.92 1.06
C GLY A 52 6.80 -3.83 1.49
N THR A 53 6.70 -4.17 2.77
CA THR A 53 5.58 -4.96 3.30
C THR A 53 4.24 -4.25 3.14
N ILE A 54 4.18 -2.95 3.45
CA ILE A 54 2.95 -2.15 3.34
C ILE A 54 2.46 -2.10 1.89
N ILE A 55 3.38 -1.96 0.93
CA ILE A 55 3.06 -1.94 -0.50
C ILE A 55 2.46 -3.27 -0.95
N ASN A 56 3.08 -4.39 -0.57
CA ASN A 56 2.50 -5.69 -0.85
C ASN A 56 1.09 -5.77 -0.26
N GLN A 57 0.87 -5.34 0.98
CA GLN A 57 -0.46 -5.36 1.59
C GLN A 57 -1.50 -4.40 0.97
N ILE A 58 -1.07 -3.41 0.17
CA ILE A 58 -1.97 -2.51 -0.57
C ILE A 58 -2.34 -3.12 -1.93
N PHE A 59 -1.40 -3.78 -2.60
CA PHE A 59 -1.57 -4.28 -3.96
C PHE A 59 -1.90 -5.77 -4.06
N ASP A 60 -1.63 -6.56 -3.02
CA ASP A 60 -2.02 -7.96 -2.86
C ASP A 60 -3.50 -8.09 -2.46
N THR A 61 -4.34 -7.28 -3.10
CA THR A 61 -5.79 -7.51 -3.15
C THR A 61 -6.06 -8.45 -4.30
N ASP A 62 -6.97 -9.42 -4.12
CA ASP A 62 -7.49 -10.35 -5.13
C ASP A 62 -8.12 -9.62 -6.33
N MET A 63 -7.31 -8.89 -7.08
CA MET A 63 -7.66 -8.34 -8.37
C MET A 63 -7.74 -9.55 -9.29
N ASN A 64 -8.96 -9.90 -9.70
CA ASN A 64 -9.20 -10.91 -10.72
C ASN A 64 -8.63 -10.39 -12.05
N TYR A 65 -7.35 -10.67 -12.31
CA TYR A 65 -6.69 -10.24 -13.53
C TYR A 65 -7.02 -11.17 -14.68
N ASN A 66 -7.56 -10.58 -15.74
CA ASN A 66 -7.75 -11.21 -17.03
C ASN A 66 -6.40 -11.13 -17.77
N GLU A 67 -5.62 -12.22 -17.82
CA GLU A 67 -4.38 -12.49 -18.61
C GLU A 67 -3.28 -11.39 -18.71
N SER A 68 -3.45 -10.24 -18.07
CA SER A 68 -2.67 -9.02 -18.30
C SER A 68 -1.69 -8.79 -17.17
N GLU A 69 -0.46 -8.45 -17.53
CA GLU A 69 0.57 -8.02 -16.58
C GLU A 69 0.36 -6.53 -16.25
N THR A 70 0.20 -6.22 -14.95
CA THR A 70 0.06 -4.85 -14.47
C THR A 70 1.30 -4.47 -13.68
N THR A 71 2.00 -3.42 -14.11
CA THR A 71 3.16 -2.88 -13.38
C THR A 71 2.85 -1.50 -12.83
N ILE A 72 3.06 -1.33 -11.53
CA ILE A 72 2.89 -0.07 -10.82
C ILE A 72 4.28 0.42 -10.39
N GLU A 73 4.69 1.57 -10.90
CA GLU A 73 5.95 2.24 -10.51
C GLU A 73 5.63 3.54 -9.78
N ILE A 74 6.16 3.70 -8.57
CA ILE A 74 6.02 4.90 -7.75
C ILE A 74 7.41 5.45 -7.44
N ASN A 75 7.66 6.69 -7.83
CA ASN A 75 8.92 7.37 -7.60
C ASN A 75 8.75 8.38 -6.47
N PHE A 76 9.26 8.04 -5.29
CA PHE A 76 9.53 9.02 -4.23
C PHE A 76 10.98 9.47 -4.47
N ALA A 77 11.30 10.76 -4.42
CA ALA A 77 12.65 11.25 -4.77
C ALA A 77 13.83 10.50 -4.08
N VAL A 78 13.56 9.85 -2.94
CA VAL A 78 14.51 9.04 -2.16
C VAL A 78 14.42 7.52 -2.39
N LEU A 79 13.41 7.04 -3.13
CA LEU A 79 13.02 5.64 -3.25
C LEU A 79 12.17 5.40 -4.50
N LYS A 80 12.61 4.50 -5.38
CA LYS A 80 11.77 3.96 -6.46
C LYS A 80 11.19 2.61 -6.06
N LEU A 81 9.87 2.48 -6.16
CA LEU A 81 9.14 1.25 -5.88
C LEU A 81 8.50 0.74 -7.15
N LYS A 82 8.64 -0.56 -7.40
CA LYS A 82 8.06 -1.26 -8.54
C LYS A 82 7.35 -2.51 -8.04
N HIS A 83 6.08 -2.61 -8.33
CA HIS A 83 5.28 -3.80 -8.06
C HIS A 83 4.72 -4.30 -9.39
N THR A 84 5.01 -5.56 -9.71
CA THR A 84 4.58 -6.20 -10.97
C THR A 84 3.68 -7.36 -10.63
N ILE A 85 2.46 -7.30 -11.14
CA ILE A 85 1.42 -8.29 -10.90
C ILE A 85 1.23 -9.07 -12.19
N LYS A 86 1.40 -10.38 -12.09
CA LYS A 86 1.24 -11.31 -13.23
C LYS A 86 -0.07 -12.05 -13.06
N GLY A 87 -0.92 -12.03 -14.08
CA GLY A 87 -2.10 -12.89 -14.13
C GLY A 87 -1.71 -14.37 -14.04
N LYS A 88 -2.56 -15.18 -13.39
CA LYS A 88 -2.42 -16.64 -13.45
C LYS A 88 -2.80 -17.11 -14.86
N LYS A 89 -2.00 -18.02 -15.42
CA LYS A 89 -2.39 -18.83 -16.57
C LYS A 89 -3.53 -19.77 -16.21
#